data_AF-A0AAE9GSN5-F1
#
_entry.id   AF-A0AAE9GSN5-F1
#
_cell.length_a   1.000
_cell.length_b   1.000
_cell.length_c   1.000
_cell.angle_alpha   90.00
_cell.angle_beta   90.00
_cell.angle_gamma   90.00
#
_symmetry.space_group_name_H-M   'P 1'
#
loop_
_entity.id
_entity.type
_entity.pdbx_description
1 polymer ?
#
loop_
_entity_poly.entity_id
_entity_poly.type
_entity_poly.pdbx_seq_one_letter_code
_entity_poly.pdbx_strand_id
1 'polypeptide(L)'
;MNTDLLTLKIRNPDYIRLIAEHSAGFSDAEQSLLAEIVDNFEFDVVQAQALAQAVMQQARFDPNALHIEEDDEDITGVCPHCLNPPVPPLRDYLMWREQRG
;
A
#
# COMPACT_ATOMS: atom_id res chain seq x y z
N MET A 1 -13.42 -4.87 -3.60
CA MET A 1 -13.42 -4.24 -2.25
C MET A 1 -14.85 -3.98 -1.76
N ASN A 2 -15.15 -4.23 -0.48
CA ASN A 2 -16.51 -4.07 0.06
C ASN A 2 -16.72 -2.65 0.61
N THR A 3 -17.30 -1.77 -0.21
CA THR A 3 -17.50 -0.35 0.12
C THR A 3 -18.35 -0.15 1.39
N ASP A 4 -19.29 -1.05 1.66
CA ASP A 4 -20.14 -0.97 2.86
C ASP A 4 -19.31 -1.13 4.14
N LEU A 5 -18.34 -2.05 4.14
CA LEU A 5 -17.45 -2.27 5.28
C LEU A 5 -16.52 -1.07 5.53
N LEU A 6 -16.03 -0.46 4.45
CA LEU A 6 -15.24 0.79 4.54
C LEU A 6 -16.04 1.92 5.18
N THR A 7 -17.30 2.10 4.76
CA THR A 7 -18.17 3.14 5.34
C THR A 7 -18.54 2.88 6.79
N LEU A 8 -18.54 1.61 7.21
CA LEU A 8 -18.76 1.23 8.60
C LEU A 8 -17.54 1.55 9.48
N LYS A 9 -16.34 1.25 8.98
CA LYS A 9 -15.10 1.31 9.78
C LYS A 9 -14.40 2.66 9.74
N ILE A 10 -14.59 3.46 8.70
CA ILE A 10 -13.97 4.77 8.55
C ILE A 10 -15.04 5.85 8.62
N ARG A 11 -14.92 6.76 9.59
CA ARG A 11 -15.93 7.81 9.78
C ARG A 11 -15.78 9.00 8.83
N ASN A 12 -14.58 9.22 8.29
CA ASN A 12 -14.31 10.36 7.42
C ASN A 12 -14.67 10.02 5.96
N PRO A 13 -15.68 10.68 5.36
CA PRO A 13 -16.11 10.40 4.00
C PRO A 13 -15.04 10.71 2.94
N ASP A 14 -14.15 11.67 3.19
CA ASP A 14 -13.06 11.98 2.26
C ASP A 14 -12.06 10.84 2.17
N TYR A 15 -11.75 10.20 3.29
CA TYR A 15 -10.85 9.04 3.32
C TYR A 15 -11.48 7.83 2.64
N ILE A 16 -12.77 7.59 2.86
CA ILE A 16 -13.52 6.54 2.14
C ILE A 16 -13.44 6.78 0.63
N ARG A 17 -13.68 8.02 0.19
CA ARG A 17 -13.63 8.39 -1.23
C ARG A 17 -12.25 8.16 -1.82
N LEU A 18 -11.19 8.64 -1.16
CA LEU A 18 -9.81 8.44 -1.61
C LEU A 18 -9.45 6.96 -1.69
N ILE A 19 -9.82 6.17 -0.68
CA ILE A 19 -9.56 4.74 -0.66
C ILE A 19 -10.28 4.03 -1.81
N ALA A 20 -11.57 4.32 -2.02
CA ALA A 20 -12.35 3.74 -3.11
C ALA A 20 -11.82 4.13 -4.50
N GLU A 21 -11.45 5.40 -4.69
CA GLU A 21 -10.97 5.94 -5.97
C GLU A 21 -9.63 5.30 -6.36
N HIS A 22 -8.65 5.30 -5.45
CA HIS A 22 -7.30 4.85 -5.76
C HIS A 22 -7.13 3.33 -5.75
N SER A 23 -7.96 2.59 -5.00
CA SER A 23 -7.94 1.12 -5.04
C SER A 23 -8.64 0.51 -6.25
N ALA A 24 -9.40 1.30 -7.04
CA ALA A 24 -10.07 0.79 -8.24
C ALA A 24 -9.09 0.24 -9.29
N GLY A 25 -7.84 0.73 -9.29
CA GLY A 25 -6.76 0.26 -10.17
C GLY A 25 -5.90 -0.87 -9.60
N PHE A 26 -6.20 -1.36 -8.40
CA PHE A 26 -5.41 -2.41 -7.76
C PHE A 26 -5.58 -3.77 -8.42
N SER A 27 -4.48 -4.53 -8.45
CA SER A 27 -4.49 -5.95 -8.74
C SER A 27 -5.32 -6.73 -7.71
N ASP A 28 -5.69 -7.97 -8.04
CA ASP A 28 -6.48 -8.81 -7.13
C ASP A 28 -5.79 -9.04 -5.78
N ALA A 29 -4.46 -9.15 -5.77
CA ALA A 29 -3.67 -9.32 -4.55
C ALA A 29 -3.71 -8.06 -3.68
N GLU A 30 -3.58 -6.88 -4.28
CA GLU A 30 -3.65 -5.60 -3.56
C GLU A 30 -5.06 -5.32 -3.04
N GLN A 31 -6.10 -5.65 -3.82
CA GLN A 31 -7.48 -5.56 -3.35
C GLN A 31 -7.75 -6.51 -2.18
N SER A 32 -7.21 -7.72 -2.24
CA SER A 32 -7.35 -8.70 -1.15
C SER A 32 -6.65 -8.22 0.12
N LEU A 33 -5.42 -7.69 -0.01
CA LEU A 33 -4.68 -7.11 1.12
C LEU A 33 -5.41 -5.93 1.75
N LEU A 34 -5.94 -5.01 0.93
CA LEU A 34 -6.71 -3.88 1.44
C LEU A 34 -7.99 -4.34 2.14
N ALA A 35 -8.70 -5.34 1.59
CA ALA A 35 -9.89 -5.90 2.22
C ALA A 35 -9.55 -6.56 3.57
N GLU A 36 -8.45 -7.30 3.65
CA GLU A 36 -7.96 -7.90 4.89
C GLU A 36 -7.64 -6.85 5.95
N ILE A 37 -6.93 -5.77 5.58
CA ILE A 37 -6.62 -4.65 6.49
C ILE A 37 -7.92 -4.02 7.02
N VAL A 38 -8.88 -3.77 6.14
CA VAL A 38 -10.15 -3.18 6.54
C VAL A 38 -10.90 -4.14 7.46
N ASP A 39 -10.95 -5.44 7.17
CA ASP A 39 -11.67 -6.41 8.00
C ASP A 39 -11.05 -6.57 9.41
N ASN A 40 -9.73 -6.71 9.47
CA ASN A 40 -9.01 -7.08 10.69
C ASN A 40 -8.82 -5.92 11.69
N PHE A 41 -8.89 -4.67 11.24
CA PHE A 41 -8.57 -3.52 12.07
C PHE A 41 -9.73 -2.54 12.23
N GLU A 42 -9.79 -1.90 13.40
CA GLU A 42 -10.56 -0.68 13.61
C GLU A 42 -9.71 0.55 13.30
N PHE A 43 -10.36 1.69 13.04
CA PHE A 43 -9.65 2.91 12.63
C PHE A 43 -10.08 4.11 13.45
N ASP A 44 -9.11 4.69 14.16
CA ASP A 44 -9.18 6.09 14.55
C ASP A 44 -8.90 7.02 13.35
N VAL A 45 -8.94 8.33 13.59
CA VAL A 45 -8.74 9.34 12.54
C VAL A 45 -7.33 9.28 11.93
N VAL A 46 -6.29 9.05 12.75
CA VAL A 46 -4.89 9.00 12.31
C VAL A 46 -4.64 7.72 11.52
N GLN A 47 -5.15 6.59 12.00
CA GLN A 47 -5.06 5.30 11.32
C GLN A 47 -5.79 5.32 9.97
N ALA A 48 -7.01 5.87 9.92
CA ALA A 48 -7.75 6.02 8.66
C ALA A 48 -7.03 6.95 7.67
N GLN A 49 -6.45 8.06 8.16
CA GLN A 49 -5.65 8.96 7.34
C GLN A 49 -4.42 8.25 6.77
N ALA A 50 -3.70 7.50 7.59
CA ALA A 50 -2.52 6.74 7.18
C ALA A 50 -2.89 5.66 6.16
N LEU A 51 -4.01 4.95 6.33
CA LEU A 51 -4.51 4.00 5.33
C LEU A 51 -4.80 4.70 4.00
N ALA A 52 -5.50 5.83 4.02
CA ALA A 52 -5.79 6.58 2.79
C ALA A 52 -4.51 7.01 2.06
N GLN A 53 -3.49 7.48 2.80
CA GLN A 53 -2.19 7.80 2.23
C GLN A 53 -1.48 6.58 1.64
N ALA A 54 -1.49 5.44 2.34
CA ALA A 54 -0.89 4.20 1.85
C ALA A 54 -1.57 3.73 0.55
N VAL A 55 -2.91 3.80 0.48
CA VAL A 55 -3.68 3.45 -0.74
C VAL A 55 -3.33 4.38 -1.91
N MET A 56 -3.24 5.69 -1.67
CA MET A 56 -2.82 6.66 -2.70
C MET A 56 -1.39 6.40 -3.20
N GLN A 57 -0.47 6.02 -2.30
CA GLN A 57 0.90 5.72 -2.65
C GLN A 57 1.03 4.39 -3.40
N GLN A 58 0.28 3.37 -2.98
CA GLN A 58 0.24 2.07 -3.63
C GLN A 58 -0.23 2.19 -5.09
N ALA A 59 -1.24 3.03 -5.35
CA ALA A 59 -1.79 3.21 -6.71
C ALA A 59 -0.77 3.74 -7.74
N ARG A 60 0.34 4.32 -7.28
CA ARG A 60 1.45 4.81 -8.10
C ARG A 60 2.77 4.08 -7.82
N PHE A 61 2.72 3.02 -7.02
CA PHE A 61 3.91 2.28 -6.64
C PHE A 61 4.37 1.43 -7.82
N ASP A 62 5.53 1.79 -8.35
CA ASP A 62 6.24 0.97 -9.33
C ASP A 62 7.50 0.44 -8.66
N PRO A 63 7.58 -0.88 -8.39
CA PRO A 63 8.77 -1.46 -7.78
C PRO A 63 10.01 -1.27 -8.66
N ASN A 64 9.87 -1.08 -9.98
CA ASN A 64 11.02 -0.97 -10.89
C ASN A 64 11.44 0.47 -11.22
N ALA A 65 10.70 1.49 -10.75
CA ALA A 65 10.93 2.89 -11.15
C ALA A 65 12.31 3.46 -10.78
N LEU A 66 13.08 2.77 -9.92
CA LEU A 66 14.43 3.15 -9.49
C LEU A 66 15.48 2.11 -9.86
N HIS A 67 15.19 1.21 -10.82
CA HIS A 67 16.20 0.30 -11.34
C HIS A 67 17.20 1.12 -12.18
N ILE A 68 18.39 1.36 -11.64
CA ILE A 68 19.49 1.91 -12.41
C ILE A 68 20.06 0.74 -13.20
N GLU A 69 19.87 0.73 -14.52
CA GLU A 69 20.57 -0.20 -15.40
C GLU A 69 22.06 0.16 -15.29
N GLU A 70 22.84 -0.62 -14.53
CA GLU A 70 24.30 -0.52 -14.53
C GLU A 70 24.80 -0.98 -15.91
N ASP A 71 24.77 -0.06 -16.87
CA ASP A 71 25.43 -0.17 -18.16
C ASP A 71 26.92 0.17 -17.96
N ASP A 72 27.67 -0.79 -17.40
CA ASP A 72 29.13 -0.81 -17.55
C ASP A 72 29.60 -2.27 -17.57
N GLU A 73 30.07 -2.67 -18.75
CA GLU A 73 30.84 -3.89 -18.97
C GLU A 73 31.93 -4.03 -17.88
N ASP A 74 32.03 -5.21 -17.27
CA ASP A 74 33.10 -5.66 -16.35
C ASP A 74 32.93 -5.49 -14.82
N ILE A 75 31.71 -5.30 -14.29
CA ILE A 75 31.41 -5.63 -12.88
C ILE A 75 30.23 -6.59 -12.82
N THR A 76 30.42 -7.80 -12.27
CA THR A 76 29.30 -8.65 -11.81
C THR A 76 28.69 -8.02 -10.55
N GLY A 77 28.10 -6.84 -10.69
CA GLY A 77 27.49 -6.06 -9.62
C GLY A 77 26.11 -6.64 -9.35
N VAL A 78 25.89 -7.15 -8.14
CA VAL A 78 24.53 -7.51 -7.74
C VAL A 78 23.79 -6.23 -7.43
N CYS A 79 22.78 -5.90 -8.23
CA CYS A 79 21.95 -4.72 -8.03
C CYS A 79 21.37 -4.72 -6.58
N PRO A 80 21.65 -3.70 -5.76
CA PRO A 80 21.14 -3.61 -4.38
C PRO A 80 19.61 -3.63 -4.30
N HIS A 81 18.93 -3.14 -5.33
CA HIS A 81 17.47 -3.19 -5.46
C HIS A 81 16.98 -4.64 -5.52
N CYS A 82 17.65 -5.51 -6.29
CA CYS A 82 17.29 -6.92 -6.39
C CYS A 82 17.57 -7.69 -5.08
N LEU A 83 18.51 -7.21 -4.27
CA LEU A 83 18.78 -7.77 -2.94
C LEU A 83 17.75 -7.33 -1.90
N ASN A 84 17.26 -6.10 -1.99
CA ASN A 84 16.29 -5.55 -1.04
C ASN A 84 15.31 -4.60 -1.74
N PRO A 85 14.26 -5.13 -2.39
CA PRO A 85 13.28 -4.30 -3.08
C PRO A 85 12.51 -3.43 -2.08
N PRO A 86 12.04 -2.25 -2.50
CA PRO A 86 11.22 -1.40 -1.65
C PRO A 86 9.92 -2.13 -1.26
N VAL A 87 9.52 -2.00 0.00
CA VAL A 87 8.27 -2.59 0.50
C VAL A 87 7.09 -1.80 -0.08
N PRO A 88 6.06 -2.47 -0.64
CA PRO A 88 4.87 -1.80 -1.13
C PRO A 88 4.14 -1.01 -0.01
N PRO A 89 3.64 0.20 -0.28
CA PRO A 89 3.01 1.06 0.73
C PRO A 89 1.88 0.41 1.55
N LEU A 90 1.00 -0.37 0.92
CA LEU A 90 -0.04 -1.09 1.66
C LEU A 90 0.52 -2.17 2.60
N ARG A 91 1.60 -2.82 2.18
CA ARG A 91 2.27 -3.84 2.99
C ARG A 91 2.97 -3.22 4.18
N ASP A 92 3.62 -2.07 3.98
CA ASP A 92 4.22 -1.29 5.06
C ASP A 92 3.16 -0.83 6.08
N TYR A 93 2.00 -0.36 5.61
CA TYR A 93 0.88 0.00 6.49
C TYR A 93 0.37 -1.19 7.32
N LEU A 94 0.23 -2.38 6.73
CA LEU A 94 -0.14 -3.58 7.47
C LEU A 94 0.88 -3.89 8.58
N MET A 95 2.18 -3.91 8.24
CA MET A 95 3.24 -4.17 9.22
C MET A 95 3.24 -3.15 10.37
N TRP A 96 2.93 -1.89 10.06
CA TRP A 96 2.76 -0.86 11.07
C TRP A 96 1.57 -1.12 12.00
N ARG A 97 0.43 -1.57 11.47
CA ARG A 97 -0.75 -1.94 12.27
C ARG A 97 -0.48 -3.15 13.17
N GLU A 98 0.20 -4.16 12.67
CA GLU A 98 0.56 -5.34 13.45
C GLU A 98 1.47 -5.02 14.64
N GLN A 99 2.35 -4.02 14.49
CA GLN A 99 3.27 -3.61 15.56
C GLN A 99 2.62 -2.73 16.63
N ARG A 100 1.50 -2.05 16.30
CA ARG A 100 0.96 -0.96 17.14
C ARG A 100 -0.48 -1.12 17.59
N GLY A 101 -1.24 -2.09 17.08
CA GLY A 101 -2.61 -2.41 17.50
C GLY A 101 -3.58 -1.26 17.36
#